data_AF-A0A956W0F2-F1
#
_entry.id   AF-A0A956W0F2-F1
#
_cell.length_a   1.000
_cell.length_b   1.000
_cell.length_c   1.000
_cell.angle_alpha   90.00
_cell.angle_beta   90.00
_cell.angle_gamma   90.00
#
_symmetry.space_group_name_H-M   'P 1'
#
loop_
_entity.id
_entity.type
_entity.pdbx_description
1 polymer ?
#
loop_
_entity_poly.entity_id
_entity_poly.type
_entity_poly.pdbx_seq_one_letter_code
_entity_poly.pdbx_strand_id
1 'polypeptide(L)'
;AFFAGTELPLEDGPLAVTLTLTGEVSDALGEPDAPTVAGEQFASTIRMLTGGPRPFFQEGFVEQYLLNFGYILSDPGLETATARAATNAETEYAIEPGLGITADAINEGVHRQTADPGFRNAADYPDKVPTAGNLSAPLLTLHGTGDLFVPISQEIEYRASVEAAGKTDLLVQRAIRAPGHCDFSAEEITQAFTDLTAWVMEGVRPGGDDLTGDLSAIGRAFTNPLRPGDPDLE
;
A
#
# COMPACT_ATOMS: atom_id res chain seq x y z
N ALA A 1 22.66 1.42 -4.46
CA ALA A 1 21.25 1.80 -4.23
C ALA A 1 21.15 2.56 -2.91
N PHE A 2 20.10 3.34 -2.67
CA PHE A 2 19.92 4.09 -1.42
C PHE A 2 18.67 3.61 -0.71
N PHE A 3 18.74 3.41 0.60
CA PHE A 3 17.62 2.94 1.41
C PHE A 3 17.64 3.53 2.82
N ALA A 4 16.52 4.17 3.21
CA ALA A 4 16.31 4.69 4.57
C ALA A 4 17.45 5.57 5.13
N GLY A 5 18.11 6.38 4.30
CA GLY A 5 19.25 7.20 4.73
C GLY A 5 20.62 6.57 4.50
N THR A 6 20.66 5.29 4.08
CA THR A 6 21.88 4.49 3.96
C THR A 6 22.14 4.10 2.51
N GLU A 7 23.36 4.30 2.03
CA GLU A 7 23.79 3.72 0.75
C GLU A 7 24.00 2.21 0.91
N LEU A 8 23.33 1.41 0.09
CA LEU A 8 23.49 -0.03 0.06
C LEU A 8 24.76 -0.41 -0.72
N PRO A 9 25.68 -1.19 -0.12
CA PRO A 9 26.97 -1.54 -0.71
C PRO A 9 26.82 -2.66 -1.75
N LEU A 10 26.24 -2.32 -2.91
CA LEU A 10 25.93 -3.30 -3.96
C LEU A 10 27.18 -3.99 -4.51
N GLU A 11 28.30 -3.26 -4.60
CA GLU A 11 29.58 -3.76 -5.12
C GLU A 11 30.24 -4.79 -4.18
N ASP A 12 29.90 -4.76 -2.88
CA ASP A 12 30.43 -5.66 -1.86
C ASP A 12 29.64 -6.97 -1.74
N GLY A 13 28.59 -7.13 -2.56
CA GLY A 13 27.80 -8.33 -2.71
C GLY A 13 26.66 -8.51 -1.70
N PRO A 14 25.84 -9.56 -1.86
CA PRO A 14 24.57 -9.70 -1.14
C PRO A 14 24.68 -9.74 0.39
N LEU A 15 25.77 -10.29 0.93
CA LEU A 15 25.99 -10.36 2.38
C LEU A 15 26.19 -8.97 2.99
N ALA A 16 26.91 -8.07 2.31
CA ALA A 16 27.12 -6.70 2.78
C ALA A 16 25.81 -5.90 2.78
N VAL A 17 24.98 -6.07 1.74
CA VAL A 17 23.64 -5.47 1.67
C VAL A 17 22.76 -5.99 2.82
N THR A 18 22.75 -7.30 3.07
CA THR A 18 21.99 -7.88 4.20
C THR A 18 22.45 -7.32 5.54
N LEU A 19 23.76 -7.27 5.80
CA LEU A 19 24.29 -6.74 7.06
C LEU A 19 23.95 -5.26 7.27
N THR A 20 23.92 -4.48 6.19
CA THR A 20 23.53 -3.07 6.23
C THR A 20 22.05 -2.92 6.59
N LEU A 21 21.16 -3.74 5.99
CA LEU A 21 19.72 -3.71 6.28
C LEU A 21 19.40 -4.22 7.69
N THR A 22 19.96 -5.35 8.10
CA THR A 22 19.66 -5.97 9.40
C THR A 22 20.42 -5.35 10.57
N GLY A 23 21.49 -4.60 10.29
CA GLY A 23 22.28 -3.89 11.29
C GLY A 23 21.91 -2.42 11.33
N GLU A 24 22.44 -1.63 10.39
CA GLU A 24 22.33 -0.16 10.44
C GLU A 24 20.90 0.35 10.36
N VAL A 25 20.11 -0.15 9.41
CA VAL A 25 18.72 0.31 9.23
C VAL A 25 17.82 -0.17 10.36
N SER A 26 17.94 -1.45 10.73
CA SER A 26 17.17 -2.02 11.85
C SER A 26 17.51 -1.35 13.18
N ASP A 27 18.78 -1.06 13.46
CA ASP A 27 19.20 -0.37 14.70
C ASP A 27 18.73 1.09 14.73
N ALA A 28 18.73 1.77 13.57
CA ALA A 28 18.29 3.16 13.48
C ALA A 28 16.79 3.30 13.71
N LEU A 29 15.97 2.41 13.12
CA LEU A 29 14.51 2.46 13.21
C LEU A 29 13.98 1.77 14.48
N GLY A 30 14.68 0.77 14.99
CA GLY A 30 14.19 -0.12 16.02
C GLY A 30 13.19 -1.16 15.49
N GLU A 31 12.65 -1.95 16.43
CA GLU A 31 11.63 -2.95 16.15
C GLU A 31 10.26 -2.28 15.97
N PRO A 32 9.35 -2.82 15.15
CA PRO A 32 8.05 -2.19 14.89
C PRO A 32 7.17 -2.08 16.16
N ASP A 33 7.39 -2.94 17.16
CA ASP A 33 6.71 -2.90 18.47
C ASP A 33 7.47 -2.09 19.54
N ALA A 34 8.71 -1.68 19.25
CA ALA A 34 9.55 -0.88 20.13
C ALA A 34 10.42 0.08 19.30
N PRO A 35 9.80 1.01 18.55
CA PRO A 35 10.52 1.86 17.62
C PRO A 35 11.40 2.88 18.34
N THR A 36 12.47 3.30 17.68
CA THR A 36 13.16 4.54 18.04
C THR A 36 12.33 5.75 17.60
N VAL A 37 12.78 6.97 17.93
CA VAL A 37 12.18 8.20 17.37
C VAL A 37 12.18 8.18 15.83
N ALA A 38 13.23 7.67 15.19
CA ALA A 38 13.28 7.55 13.74
C ALA A 38 12.32 6.46 13.23
N GLY A 39 12.15 5.36 13.97
CA GLY A 39 11.14 4.34 13.68
C GLY A 39 9.71 4.88 13.74
N GLU A 40 9.38 5.71 14.73
CA GLU A 40 8.07 6.35 14.85
C GLU A 40 7.81 7.30 13.67
N GLN A 41 8.81 8.09 13.27
CA GLN A 41 8.74 8.97 12.10
C GLN A 41 8.54 8.17 10.80
N PHE A 42 9.28 7.06 10.64
CA PHE A 42 9.17 6.16 9.50
C PHE A 42 7.77 5.53 9.44
N ALA A 43 7.30 4.92 10.52
CA ALA A 43 5.96 4.31 10.61
C ALA A 43 4.86 5.33 10.29
N SER A 44 4.97 6.56 10.82
CA SER A 44 4.02 7.63 10.49
C SER A 44 4.05 7.98 9.01
N THR A 45 5.23 8.09 8.40
CA THR A 45 5.35 8.42 6.97
C THR A 45 4.76 7.31 6.10
N ILE A 46 5.03 6.05 6.43
CA ILE A 46 4.44 4.88 5.75
C ILE A 46 2.92 4.87 5.91
N ARG A 47 2.38 5.15 7.09
CA ARG A 47 0.93 5.26 7.30
C ARG A 47 0.30 6.27 6.36
N MET A 48 0.85 7.47 6.30
CA MET A 48 0.32 8.54 5.46
C MET A 48 0.44 8.20 3.97
N LEU A 49 1.58 7.66 3.54
CA LEU A 49 1.83 7.22 2.16
C LEU A 49 0.84 6.14 1.70
N THR A 50 0.40 5.27 2.62
CA THR A 50 -0.40 4.09 2.31
C THR A 50 -1.91 4.26 2.52
N GLY A 51 -2.38 5.49 2.77
CA GLY A 51 -3.81 5.79 2.88
C GLY A 51 -4.21 6.48 4.19
N GLY A 52 -3.26 6.80 5.07
CA GLY A 52 -3.52 7.49 6.34
C GLY A 52 -4.06 6.59 7.46
N PRO A 53 -4.59 7.20 8.54
CA PRO A 53 -5.14 6.49 9.69
C PRO A 53 -6.31 5.56 9.32
N ARG A 54 -6.22 4.29 9.75
CA ARG A 54 -7.19 3.23 9.43
C ARG A 54 -7.07 2.05 10.39
N PRO A 55 -8.11 1.20 10.54
CA PRO A 55 -8.04 -0.03 11.32
C PRO A 55 -6.92 -0.96 10.84
N PHE A 56 -6.28 -1.66 11.77
CA PHE A 56 -5.25 -2.68 11.50
C PHE A 56 -3.96 -2.18 10.83
N PHE A 57 -3.71 -0.87 10.76
CA PHE A 57 -2.45 -0.36 10.21
C PHE A 57 -1.22 -0.86 10.99
N GLN A 58 -1.25 -0.81 12.33
CA GLN A 58 -0.09 -1.18 13.14
C GLN A 58 0.22 -2.68 13.02
N GLU A 59 -0.81 -3.51 13.05
CA GLU A 59 -0.70 -4.95 12.93
C GLU A 59 -0.14 -5.35 11.56
N GLY A 60 -0.66 -4.74 10.47
CA GLY A 60 -0.12 -4.93 9.13
C GLY A 60 1.30 -4.36 8.97
N PHE A 61 1.62 -3.26 9.65
CA PHE A 61 2.97 -2.69 9.70
C PHE A 61 3.95 -3.68 10.31
N VAL A 62 3.62 -4.26 11.46
CA VAL A 62 4.44 -5.30 12.11
C VAL A 62 4.59 -6.53 11.21
N GLU A 63 3.50 -7.02 10.63
CA GLU A 63 3.49 -8.23 9.77
C GLU A 63 4.40 -8.06 8.55
N GLN A 64 4.34 -6.90 7.90
CA GLN A 64 5.01 -6.66 6.62
C GLN A 64 6.39 -5.98 6.76
N TYR A 65 6.77 -5.50 7.94
CA TYR A 65 7.97 -4.69 8.18
C TYR A 65 9.25 -5.31 7.56
N LEU A 66 9.60 -6.53 8.00
CA LEU A 66 10.81 -7.21 7.53
C LEU A 66 10.69 -7.70 6.08
N LEU A 67 9.49 -8.10 5.64
CA LEU A 67 9.26 -8.54 4.27
C LEU A 67 9.48 -7.40 3.27
N ASN A 68 9.03 -6.18 3.60
CA ASN A 68 9.24 -5.01 2.76
C ASN A 68 10.72 -4.65 2.63
N PHE A 69 11.52 -4.81 3.69
CA PHE A 69 12.98 -4.71 3.56
C PHE A 69 13.59 -5.87 2.77
N GLY A 70 13.06 -7.08 2.91
CA GLY A 70 13.51 -8.27 2.19
C GLY A 70 13.39 -8.16 0.66
N TYR A 71 12.43 -7.41 0.13
CA TYR A 71 12.32 -7.21 -1.33
C TYR A 71 13.54 -6.51 -1.92
N ILE A 72 14.21 -5.64 -1.16
CA ILE A 72 15.46 -5.00 -1.58
C ILE A 72 16.54 -6.06 -1.78
N LEU A 73 16.59 -7.10 -0.95
CA LEU A 73 17.58 -8.17 -1.11
C LEU A 73 17.34 -9.01 -2.37
N SER A 74 16.11 -9.06 -2.86
CA SER A 74 15.77 -9.79 -4.08
C SER A 74 16.18 -9.06 -5.37
N ASP A 75 16.26 -7.73 -5.33
CA ASP A 75 16.65 -6.88 -6.46
C ASP A 75 17.39 -5.61 -5.97
N PRO A 76 18.58 -5.76 -5.37
CA PRO A 76 19.24 -4.64 -4.68
C PRO A 76 19.78 -3.60 -5.67
N GLY A 77 19.99 -4.00 -6.93
CA GLY A 77 20.36 -3.11 -8.04
C GLY A 77 19.18 -2.44 -8.75
N LEU A 78 17.93 -2.77 -8.38
CA LEU A 78 16.72 -2.28 -9.04
C LEU A 78 16.73 -2.57 -10.55
N GLU A 79 17.14 -3.79 -10.93
CA GLU A 79 17.35 -4.21 -12.31
C GLU A 79 16.09 -4.79 -12.95
N THR A 80 15.13 -5.26 -12.16
CA THR A 80 13.89 -5.84 -12.68
C THR A 80 13.05 -4.79 -13.41
N ALA A 81 12.24 -5.23 -14.38
CA ALA A 81 11.33 -4.33 -15.09
C ALA A 81 10.39 -3.56 -14.13
N THR A 82 9.94 -4.20 -13.04
CA THR A 82 9.15 -3.56 -11.99
C THR A 82 9.93 -2.45 -11.30
N ALA A 83 11.16 -2.74 -10.84
CA ALA A 83 11.99 -1.76 -10.16
C ALA A 83 12.36 -0.58 -11.07
N ARG A 84 12.66 -0.86 -12.34
CA ARG A 84 12.95 0.15 -13.37
C ARG A 84 11.74 1.01 -13.74
N ALA A 85 10.52 0.45 -13.67
CA ALA A 85 9.29 1.22 -13.84
C ALA A 85 8.91 2.02 -12.58
N ALA A 86 9.33 1.62 -11.38
CA ALA A 86 8.96 2.30 -10.14
C ALA A 86 9.51 3.73 -10.07
N THR A 87 8.75 4.64 -9.43
CA THR A 87 9.14 6.04 -9.25
C THR A 87 8.49 6.63 -8.00
N ASN A 88 9.17 7.59 -7.39
CA ASN A 88 8.66 8.49 -6.37
C ASN A 88 9.00 9.96 -6.68
N ALA A 89 9.33 10.26 -7.94
CA ALA A 89 9.85 11.57 -8.35
C ALA A 89 8.87 12.71 -8.02
N GLU A 90 7.57 12.43 -8.08
CA GLU A 90 6.47 13.39 -7.84
C GLU A 90 5.67 13.05 -6.57
N THR A 91 6.13 12.08 -5.75
CA THR A 91 5.43 11.68 -4.54
C THR A 91 5.66 12.68 -3.42
N GLU A 92 4.62 13.33 -2.93
CA GLU A 92 4.71 14.15 -1.72
C GLU A 92 4.54 13.28 -0.47
N TYR A 93 5.57 13.24 0.37
CA TYR A 93 5.53 12.50 1.64
C TYR A 93 4.94 13.37 2.75
N ALA A 94 3.99 12.83 3.48
CA ALA A 94 3.38 13.47 4.65
C ALA A 94 3.76 12.73 5.94
N ILE A 95 3.71 13.45 7.05
CA ILE A 95 3.95 12.92 8.39
C ILE A 95 2.97 13.55 9.38
N GLU A 96 2.60 12.82 10.43
CA GLU A 96 1.80 13.40 11.51
C GLU A 96 2.58 14.49 12.28
N PRO A 97 1.87 15.53 12.75
CA PRO A 97 2.50 16.59 13.52
C PRO A 97 3.04 16.08 14.86
N GLY A 98 4.08 16.74 15.39
CA GLY A 98 4.61 16.46 16.73
C GLY A 98 5.73 15.43 16.79
N LEU A 99 6.13 14.83 15.66
CA LEU A 99 7.19 13.82 15.59
C LEU A 99 8.61 14.38 15.42
N GLY A 100 8.81 15.70 15.57
CA GLY A 100 10.15 16.32 15.56
C GLY A 100 10.81 16.48 14.19
N ILE A 101 10.12 16.14 13.10
CA ILE A 101 10.51 16.38 11.70
C ILE A 101 9.30 16.91 10.91
N THR A 102 9.53 17.67 9.84
CA THR A 102 8.48 18.20 8.96
C THR A 102 8.38 17.40 7.66
N ALA A 103 7.21 17.47 7.02
CA ALA A 103 7.02 16.91 5.68
C ALA A 103 8.01 17.52 4.67
N ASP A 104 8.27 18.83 4.75
CA ASP A 104 9.25 19.52 3.88
C ASP A 104 10.65 18.90 4.04
N ALA A 105 11.10 18.69 5.27
CA ALA A 105 12.42 18.08 5.53
C ALA A 105 12.52 16.64 4.99
N ILE A 106 11.44 15.87 5.05
CA ILE A 106 11.37 14.54 4.43
C ILE A 106 11.47 14.65 2.91
N ASN A 107 10.68 15.52 2.29
CA ASN A 107 10.64 15.67 0.83
C ASN A 107 11.94 16.24 0.23
N GLU A 108 12.67 17.06 0.99
CA GLU A 108 14.00 17.55 0.66
C GLU A 108 15.08 16.47 0.79
N GLY A 109 14.97 15.59 1.80
CA GLY A 109 15.98 14.58 2.12
C GLY A 109 15.80 13.23 1.40
N VAL A 110 14.60 12.92 0.91
CA VAL A 110 14.31 11.63 0.29
C VAL A 110 14.99 11.50 -1.09
N HIS A 111 15.60 10.34 -1.33
CA HIS A 111 16.14 10.03 -2.65
C HIS A 111 15.00 9.89 -3.67
N ARG A 112 15.07 10.69 -4.74
CA ARG A 112 14.09 10.69 -5.83
C ARG A 112 14.52 9.76 -6.95
N GLN A 113 13.73 8.71 -7.17
CA GLN A 113 13.86 7.78 -8.26
C GLN A 113 12.90 8.15 -9.39
N THR A 114 13.45 8.41 -10.58
CA THR A 114 12.68 8.57 -11.82
C THR A 114 12.52 7.22 -12.49
N ALA A 115 11.32 6.91 -12.99
CA ALA A 115 11.09 5.69 -13.76
C ALA A 115 11.88 5.72 -15.08
N ASP A 116 12.38 4.56 -15.50
CA ASP A 116 12.92 4.39 -16.85
C ASP A 116 11.77 4.38 -17.87
N PRO A 117 11.73 5.35 -18.81
CA PRO A 117 10.67 5.44 -19.80
C PRO A 117 10.53 4.19 -20.68
N GLY A 118 11.63 3.44 -20.89
CA GLY A 118 11.60 2.19 -21.65
C GLY A 118 10.77 1.09 -20.98
N PHE A 119 10.68 1.11 -19.65
CA PHE A 119 9.86 0.18 -18.87
C PHE A 119 8.45 0.72 -18.55
N ARG A 120 8.20 2.01 -18.81
CA ARG A 120 6.88 2.66 -18.78
C ARG A 120 6.25 2.73 -20.17
N ASN A 121 6.44 1.69 -20.98
CA ASN A 121 5.88 1.57 -22.33
C ASN A 121 4.77 0.50 -22.36
N ALA A 122 3.53 0.90 -22.66
CA ALA A 122 2.39 0.00 -22.69
C ALA A 122 2.47 -1.10 -23.78
N ALA A 123 3.26 -0.88 -24.83
CA ALA A 123 3.40 -1.85 -25.92
C ALA A 123 4.21 -3.09 -25.49
N ASP A 124 5.27 -2.88 -24.72
CA ASP A 124 6.18 -3.94 -24.26
C ASP A 124 5.87 -4.37 -22.81
N TYR A 125 5.35 -3.45 -21.99
CA TYR A 125 5.06 -3.60 -20.57
C TYR A 125 3.66 -3.07 -20.23
N PRO A 126 2.59 -3.73 -20.70
CA PRO A 126 1.21 -3.27 -20.49
C PRO A 126 0.81 -3.20 -19.02
N ASP A 127 1.46 -3.95 -18.15
CA ASP A 127 1.25 -4.02 -16.70
C ASP A 127 2.14 -3.07 -15.89
N LYS A 128 2.93 -2.22 -16.57
CA LYS A 128 3.83 -1.24 -15.93
C LYS A 128 3.45 0.20 -16.19
N VAL A 129 2.36 0.45 -16.93
CA VAL A 129 1.81 1.79 -17.11
C VAL A 129 0.60 2.02 -16.19
N PRO A 130 0.31 3.25 -15.77
CA PRO A 130 -0.92 3.54 -15.02
C PRO A 130 -2.17 3.04 -15.75
N THR A 131 -3.11 2.49 -15.02
CA THR A 131 -4.40 2.07 -15.57
C THR A 131 -5.22 3.27 -16.02
N ALA A 132 -5.89 3.14 -17.17
CA ALA A 132 -6.79 4.16 -17.69
C ALA A 132 -8.16 4.18 -16.97
N GLY A 133 -8.42 3.26 -16.04
CA GLY A 133 -9.72 3.16 -15.34
C GLY A 133 -10.92 2.87 -16.25
N ASN A 134 -10.69 2.52 -17.51
CA ASN A 134 -11.74 2.35 -18.52
C ASN A 134 -12.44 0.98 -18.40
N LEU A 135 -13.26 0.85 -17.36
CA LEU A 135 -14.05 -0.35 -17.11
C LEU A 135 -15.09 -0.59 -18.22
N SER A 136 -15.20 -1.85 -18.64
CA SER A 136 -16.18 -2.34 -19.63
C SER A 136 -17.24 -3.24 -19.02
N ALA A 137 -17.07 -3.66 -17.77
CA ALA A 137 -17.99 -4.51 -17.02
C ALA A 137 -17.97 -4.10 -15.53
N PRO A 138 -18.99 -4.49 -14.75
CA PRO A 138 -18.98 -4.32 -13.30
C PRO A 138 -17.74 -4.91 -12.63
N LEU A 139 -17.14 -4.17 -11.72
CA LEU A 139 -15.99 -4.56 -10.91
C LEU A 139 -16.28 -4.30 -9.43
N LEU A 140 -16.11 -5.33 -8.62
CA LEU A 140 -16.14 -5.26 -7.16
C LEU A 140 -14.75 -5.63 -6.61
N THR A 141 -14.13 -4.73 -5.86
CA THR A 141 -12.84 -4.98 -5.19
C THR A 141 -13.02 -5.18 -3.69
N LEU A 142 -12.17 -6.04 -3.11
CA LEU A 142 -12.00 -6.20 -1.66
C LEU A 142 -10.57 -5.79 -1.32
N HIS A 143 -10.38 -5.05 -0.23
CA HIS A 143 -9.05 -4.59 0.16
C HIS A 143 -8.87 -4.57 1.68
N GLY A 144 -7.77 -5.16 2.18
CA GLY A 144 -7.45 -5.19 3.61
C GLY A 144 -7.03 -3.81 4.10
N THR A 145 -7.61 -3.31 5.20
CA THR A 145 -7.23 -1.99 5.73
C THR A 145 -5.80 -1.95 6.27
N GLY A 146 -5.24 -3.07 6.72
CA GLY A 146 -3.86 -3.18 7.18
C GLY A 146 -2.85 -3.56 6.09
N ASP A 147 -3.29 -3.80 4.86
CA ASP A 147 -2.40 -4.27 3.78
C ASP A 147 -1.28 -3.25 3.50
N LEU A 148 -0.04 -3.71 3.58
CA LEU A 148 1.18 -2.96 3.26
C LEU A 148 2.06 -3.64 2.23
N PHE A 149 1.58 -4.73 1.63
CA PHE A 149 2.19 -5.31 0.44
C PHE A 149 1.64 -4.63 -0.82
N VAL A 150 0.31 -4.47 -0.88
CA VAL A 150 -0.39 -3.66 -1.88
C VAL A 150 -1.29 -2.69 -1.10
N PRO A 151 -0.83 -1.47 -0.81
CA PRO A 151 -1.51 -0.61 0.13
C PRO A 151 -2.84 -0.06 -0.40
N ILE A 152 -3.78 0.20 0.53
CA ILE A 152 -5.13 0.71 0.21
C ILE A 152 -5.11 2.04 -0.53
N SER A 153 -4.03 2.83 -0.48
CA SER A 153 -3.85 4.00 -1.34
C SER A 153 -3.96 3.68 -2.83
N GLN A 154 -3.62 2.47 -3.27
CA GLN A 154 -3.81 2.05 -4.66
C GLN A 154 -5.29 1.97 -5.06
N GLU A 155 -6.18 1.59 -4.14
CA GLU A 155 -7.63 1.61 -4.40
C GLU A 155 -8.15 3.06 -4.54
N ILE A 156 -7.56 4.00 -3.81
CA ILE A 156 -7.88 5.43 -3.91
C ILE A 156 -7.46 5.97 -5.28
N GLU A 157 -6.22 5.71 -5.69
CA GLU A 157 -5.70 6.09 -7.01
C GLU A 157 -6.51 5.42 -8.14
N TYR A 158 -6.87 4.14 -7.97
CA TYR A 158 -7.66 3.42 -8.94
C TYR A 158 -9.06 4.02 -9.12
N ARG A 159 -9.72 4.40 -8.02
CA ARG A 159 -10.99 5.12 -8.07
C ARG A 159 -10.88 6.42 -8.84
N ALA A 160 -9.82 7.20 -8.62
CA ALA A 160 -9.58 8.46 -9.33
C ALA A 160 -9.43 8.23 -10.85
N SER A 161 -8.71 7.18 -11.27
CA SER A 161 -8.61 6.81 -12.69
C SER A 161 -9.96 6.40 -13.29
N VAL A 162 -10.78 5.63 -12.55
CA VAL A 162 -12.12 5.21 -12.98
C VAL A 162 -13.08 6.41 -13.06
N GLU A 163 -12.96 7.37 -12.15
CA GLU A 163 -13.71 8.63 -12.17
C GLU A 163 -13.33 9.49 -13.37
N ALA A 164 -12.04 9.67 -13.63
CA ALA A 164 -11.55 10.36 -14.82
C ALA A 164 -12.05 9.71 -16.13
N ALA A 165 -12.25 8.40 -16.14
CA ALA A 165 -12.82 7.67 -17.27
C ALA A 165 -14.36 7.76 -17.36
N GLY A 166 -15.04 8.33 -16.36
CA GLY A 166 -16.51 8.38 -16.30
C GLY A 166 -17.15 7.01 -16.10
N LYS A 167 -16.48 6.12 -15.34
CA LYS A 167 -16.87 4.71 -15.17
C LYS A 167 -17.19 4.30 -13.74
N THR A 168 -17.39 5.25 -12.82
CA THR A 168 -17.69 4.98 -11.40
C THR A 168 -18.95 4.14 -11.19
N ASP A 169 -19.91 4.23 -12.12
CA ASP A 169 -21.10 3.39 -12.11
C ASP A 169 -20.80 1.90 -12.24
N LEU A 170 -19.60 1.52 -12.72
CA LEU A 170 -19.11 0.14 -12.84
C LEU A 170 -18.14 -0.29 -11.74
N LEU A 171 -17.82 0.58 -10.78
CA LEU A 171 -16.89 0.27 -9.69
C LEU A 171 -17.59 0.26 -8.34
N VAL A 172 -17.40 -0.80 -7.58
CA VAL A 172 -17.68 -0.90 -6.15
C VAL A 172 -16.40 -1.36 -5.45
N GLN A 173 -16.01 -0.69 -4.36
CA GLN A 173 -14.84 -1.05 -3.57
C GLN A 173 -15.29 -1.30 -2.13
N ARG A 174 -14.75 -2.33 -1.48
CA ARG A 174 -15.03 -2.66 -0.09
C ARG A 174 -13.73 -2.79 0.67
N ALA A 175 -13.64 -2.09 1.79
CA ALA A 175 -12.57 -2.29 2.74
C ALA A 175 -12.94 -3.44 3.68
N ILE A 176 -11.97 -4.28 3.97
CA ILE A 176 -12.07 -5.36 4.94
C ILE A 176 -11.09 -5.05 6.06
N ARG A 177 -11.59 -4.98 7.29
CA ARG A 177 -10.74 -4.71 8.46
C ARG A 177 -9.93 -5.96 8.77
N ALA A 178 -8.70 -5.99 8.25
CA ALA A 178 -7.77 -7.09 8.31
C ALA A 178 -6.33 -6.56 8.28
N PRO A 179 -5.40 -7.17 9.04
CA PRO A 179 -4.00 -6.75 9.05
C PRO A 179 -3.22 -7.20 7.81
N GLY A 180 -3.54 -8.37 7.25
CA GLY A 180 -2.71 -9.03 6.23
C GLY A 180 -3.12 -8.77 4.78
N HIS A 181 -2.20 -9.08 3.86
CA HIS A 181 -2.45 -9.05 2.41
C HIS A 181 -3.38 -10.19 1.99
N CYS A 182 -4.49 -9.85 1.33
CA CYS A 182 -5.55 -10.80 0.95
C CYS A 182 -6.12 -11.64 2.11
N ASP A 183 -6.04 -11.14 3.36
CA ASP A 183 -6.55 -11.82 4.56
C ASP A 183 -8.08 -11.75 4.66
N PHE A 184 -8.78 -12.31 3.68
CA PHE A 184 -10.24 -12.33 3.60
C PHE A 184 -10.82 -13.64 4.12
N SER A 185 -11.95 -13.56 4.82
CA SER A 185 -12.70 -14.72 5.26
C SER A 185 -13.44 -15.38 4.08
N ALA A 186 -13.89 -16.62 4.27
CA ALA A 186 -14.73 -17.30 3.30
C ALA A 186 -16.08 -16.58 3.13
N GLU A 187 -16.63 -16.04 4.20
CA GLU A 187 -17.88 -15.27 4.22
C GLU A 187 -17.76 -13.97 3.42
N GLU A 188 -16.67 -13.22 3.59
CA GLU A 188 -16.37 -11.98 2.86
C GLU A 188 -16.25 -12.23 1.36
N ILE A 189 -15.48 -13.25 0.97
CA ILE A 189 -15.30 -13.66 -0.44
C ILE A 189 -16.64 -14.12 -1.03
N THR A 190 -17.39 -14.97 -0.31
CA THR A 190 -18.66 -15.53 -0.78
C THR A 190 -19.68 -14.41 -1.00
N GLN A 191 -19.83 -13.51 -0.03
CA GLN A 191 -20.74 -12.37 -0.14
C GLN A 191 -20.36 -11.45 -1.30
N ALA A 192 -19.09 -11.12 -1.45
CA ALA A 192 -18.59 -10.30 -2.56
C ALA A 192 -18.88 -10.95 -3.93
N PHE A 193 -18.65 -12.25 -4.06
CA PHE A 193 -18.91 -12.98 -5.30
C PHE A 193 -20.41 -13.07 -5.61
N THR A 194 -21.25 -13.33 -4.61
CA THR A 194 -22.72 -13.33 -4.75
C THR A 194 -23.21 -11.95 -5.20
N ASP A 195 -22.73 -10.88 -4.58
CA ASP A 195 -23.11 -9.50 -4.90
C ASP A 195 -22.67 -9.09 -6.30
N LEU A 196 -21.44 -9.43 -6.69
CA LEU A 196 -20.94 -9.19 -8.05
C LEU A 196 -21.78 -9.95 -9.09
N THR A 197 -22.15 -11.19 -8.79
CA THR A 197 -22.97 -12.02 -9.70
C THR A 197 -24.37 -11.43 -9.85
N ALA A 198 -25.02 -11.03 -8.76
CA ALA A 198 -26.32 -10.36 -8.81
C ALA A 198 -26.25 -9.04 -9.58
N TRP A 199 -25.16 -8.29 -9.43
CA TRP A 199 -24.95 -7.06 -10.19
C TRP A 199 -24.84 -7.31 -11.69
N VAL A 200 -24.00 -8.27 -12.09
CA VAL A 200 -23.78 -8.60 -13.51
C VAL A 200 -25.03 -9.20 -14.15
N MET A 201 -25.72 -10.10 -13.45
CA MET A 201 -26.81 -10.89 -14.01
C MET A 201 -28.17 -10.21 -13.90
N GLU A 202 -28.40 -9.45 -12.83
CA GLU A 202 -29.71 -8.88 -12.47
C GLU A 202 -29.71 -7.35 -12.44
N GLY A 203 -28.54 -6.71 -12.59
CA GLY A 203 -28.40 -5.25 -12.54
C GLY A 203 -28.48 -4.67 -11.12
N VAL A 204 -28.43 -5.52 -10.08
CA VAL A 204 -28.51 -5.09 -8.68
C VAL A 204 -27.13 -4.62 -8.20
N ARG A 205 -26.86 -3.31 -8.29
CA ARG A 205 -25.58 -2.73 -7.85
C ARG A 205 -25.40 -2.88 -6.33
N PRO A 206 -24.31 -3.50 -5.85
CA PRO A 206 -24.11 -3.72 -4.43
C PRO A 206 -23.57 -2.46 -3.74
N GLY A 207 -23.65 -2.45 -2.40
CA GLY A 207 -23.01 -1.44 -1.58
C GLY A 207 -21.48 -1.62 -1.54
N GLY A 208 -20.78 -0.51 -1.27
CA GLY A 208 -19.34 -0.46 -1.02
C GLY A 208 -18.99 0.70 -0.09
N ASP A 209 -17.70 0.85 0.22
CA ASP A 209 -17.15 1.93 1.03
C ASP A 209 -16.71 3.13 0.17
N ASP A 210 -16.72 4.30 0.79
CA ASP A 210 -16.07 5.51 0.28
C ASP A 210 -14.62 5.55 0.76
N LEU A 211 -13.68 5.31 -0.16
CA LEU A 211 -12.24 5.32 0.13
C LEU A 211 -11.61 6.70 -0.07
N THR A 212 -12.39 7.75 -0.39
CA THR A 212 -11.85 9.08 -0.73
C THR A 212 -11.67 10.00 0.47
N GLY A 213 -12.20 9.61 1.63
CA GLY A 213 -12.20 10.40 2.85
C GLY A 213 -11.38 9.79 3.98
N ASP A 214 -11.80 10.05 5.22
CA ASP A 214 -11.21 9.48 6.42
C ASP A 214 -11.47 7.96 6.48
N LEU A 215 -10.39 7.18 6.51
CA LEU A 215 -10.44 5.72 6.53
C LEU A 215 -10.54 5.15 7.96
N SER A 216 -10.54 5.98 9.00
CA SER A 216 -10.52 5.55 10.40
C SER A 216 -11.70 4.64 10.78
N ALA A 217 -12.84 4.81 10.14
CA ALA A 217 -14.06 4.07 10.41
C ALA A 217 -14.47 3.10 9.28
N ILE A 218 -13.61 2.87 8.29
CA ILE A 218 -13.99 2.13 7.08
C ILE A 218 -14.13 0.62 7.28
N GLY A 219 -14.83 -0.05 6.37
CA GLY A 219 -14.94 -1.51 6.33
C GLY A 219 -15.89 -2.14 7.35
N ARG A 220 -16.61 -1.33 8.14
CA ARG A 220 -17.60 -1.79 9.14
C ARG A 220 -18.69 -2.69 8.54
N ALA A 221 -19.17 -2.32 7.35
CA ALA A 221 -20.31 -2.98 6.74
C ALA A 221 -19.96 -4.34 6.11
N PHE A 222 -18.68 -4.57 5.78
CA PHE A 222 -18.24 -5.71 4.97
C PHE A 222 -17.26 -6.64 5.67
N THR A 223 -16.74 -6.26 6.83
CA THR A 223 -15.89 -7.12 7.66
C THR A 223 -16.74 -8.17 8.36
N ASN A 224 -16.49 -9.45 8.07
CA ASN A 224 -17.21 -10.56 8.70
C ASN A 224 -16.41 -11.87 8.60
N PRO A 225 -16.03 -12.51 9.71
CA PRO A 225 -16.23 -12.06 11.09
C PRO A 225 -15.35 -10.86 11.43
N LEU A 226 -15.70 -10.16 12.52
CA LEU A 226 -14.77 -9.22 13.14
C LEU A 226 -13.52 -9.99 13.62
N ARG A 227 -12.35 -9.39 13.43
CA ARG A 227 -11.06 -9.99 13.81
C ARG A 227 -10.67 -9.56 15.23
N PRO A 228 -9.83 -10.34 15.95
CA PRO A 228 -9.25 -9.90 17.21
C PRO A 228 -8.54 -8.55 17.03
N GLY A 229 -8.81 -7.59 17.91
CA GLY A 229 -8.28 -6.23 17.80
C GLY A 229 -9.14 -5.27 16.96
N ASP A 230 -10.24 -5.74 16.35
CA ASP A 230 -11.17 -4.84 15.69
C ASP A 230 -11.80 -3.88 16.71
N PRO A 231 -11.81 -2.55 16.46
CA PRO A 231 -12.39 -1.58 17.38
C PRO A 231 -13.88 -1.79 17.70
N ASP A 232 -14.61 -2.55 16.86
CA ASP A 232 -16.03 -2.86 17.07
C ASP A 232 -16.25 -4.25 17.71
N LEU A 233 -15.18 -4.96 18.09
CA LEU A 233 -15.21 -6.22 18.85
C LEU A 233 -15.16 -5.90 20.36
N GLU A 234 -16.31 -5.61 20.96
CA GLU A 234 -16.44 -5.41 22.42
C GLU A 234 -16.06 -6.66 23.25
#